data_AF-A0A077ZFK4-F1
#
_entry.id   AF-A0A077ZFK4-F1
#
_cell.length_a   1.000
_cell.length_b   1.000
_cell.length_c   1.000
_cell.angle_alpha   90.00
_cell.angle_beta   90.00
_cell.angle_gamma   90.00
#
_symmetry.space_group_name_H-M   'P 1'
#
loop_
_entity.id
_entity.type
_entity.pdbx_description
1 polymer ?
#
loop_
_entity_poly.entity_id
_entity_poly.type
_entity_poly.pdbx_seq_one_letter_code
_entity_poly.pdbx_strand_id
1 'polypeptide(L)'
;MQLNIFAIPFNVEPDDVPDELQHKIIQLQSDDELKAKYNNFPLLEFYKRYISNDEFPVLRRHALKYASVFRTTYCCEQFFSKLTIAKSRLRTRLTDTNLVNQLRVATSSEGADIPRLTGEKQFQAYL
;
A
#
# COMPACT_ATOMS: atom_id res chain seq x y z
N MET A 1 -14.98 -10.45 8.22
CA MET A 1 -16.10 -9.68 7.66
C MET A 1 -15.62 -8.63 6.64
N GLN A 2 -15.11 -7.46 7.04
CA GLN A 2 -14.75 -6.41 6.06
C GLN A 2 -13.58 -6.74 5.12
N LEU A 3 -12.53 -7.42 5.62
CA LEU A 3 -11.39 -7.79 4.76
C LEU A 3 -11.79 -8.79 3.65
N ASN A 4 -12.76 -9.65 3.93
CA ASN A 4 -13.21 -10.68 2.99
C ASN A 4 -13.88 -10.06 1.77
N ILE A 5 -14.59 -8.94 1.94
CA ILE A 5 -15.18 -8.17 0.84
C ILE A 5 -14.09 -7.75 -0.16
N PHE A 6 -12.91 -7.36 0.35
CA PHE A 6 -11.77 -7.06 -0.52
C PHE A 6 -11.15 -8.32 -1.10
N ALA A 7 -10.82 -9.32 -0.26
CA ALA A 7 -9.99 -10.46 -0.62
C ALA A 7 -10.70 -11.50 -1.49
N ILE A 8 -11.99 -11.73 -1.26
CA ILE A 8 -12.78 -12.81 -1.87
C ILE A 8 -14.21 -12.35 -2.23
N PRO A 9 -14.38 -11.23 -2.96
CA PRO A 9 -15.70 -10.61 -3.19
C PRO A 9 -16.75 -11.56 -3.80
N PHE A 10 -16.31 -12.56 -4.56
CA PHE A 10 -17.18 -13.55 -5.20
C PHE A 10 -17.62 -14.70 -4.28
N ASN A 11 -17.05 -14.80 -3.07
CA ASN A 11 -17.27 -15.91 -2.13
C ASN A 11 -17.72 -15.40 -0.74
N VAL A 12 -18.07 -14.12 -0.60
CA VAL A 12 -18.64 -13.59 0.65
C VAL A 12 -20.14 -13.84 0.65
N GLU A 13 -20.68 -14.31 1.78
CA GLU A 13 -22.13 -14.37 1.98
C GLU A 13 -22.69 -12.95 2.04
N PRO A 14 -23.71 -12.60 1.22
CA PRO A 14 -24.28 -11.26 1.24
C PRO A 14 -24.77 -10.82 2.62
N ASP A 15 -25.26 -11.75 3.45
CA ASP A 15 -25.76 -11.47 4.80
C ASP A 15 -24.64 -11.04 5.78
N ASP A 16 -23.38 -11.40 5.48
CA ASP A 16 -22.19 -10.99 6.25
C ASP A 16 -21.63 -9.63 5.82
N VAL A 17 -22.22 -8.98 4.82
CA VAL A 17 -21.75 -7.71 4.26
C VAL A 17 -22.57 -6.56 4.86
N PRO A 18 -21.96 -5.38 5.14
CA PRO A 18 -22.73 -4.19 5.53
C PRO A 18 -23.84 -3.88 4.51
N ASP A 19 -25.03 -3.50 4.98
CA ASP A 19 -26.23 -3.26 4.15
C ASP A 19 -25.97 -2.40 2.91
N GLU A 20 -25.13 -1.37 3.05
CA GLU A 20 -24.72 -0.46 1.96
C GLU A 20 -23.98 -1.15 0.79
N LEU A 21 -23.42 -2.33 1.04
CA LEU A 21 -22.62 -3.10 0.09
C LEU A 21 -23.32 -4.40 -0.36
N GLN A 22 -24.34 -4.90 0.36
CA GLN A 22 -24.99 -6.18 0.05
C GLN A 22 -25.47 -6.25 -1.40
N HIS A 23 -26.25 -5.26 -1.84
CA HIS A 23 -26.77 -5.21 -3.22
C HIS A 23 -25.64 -5.16 -4.26
N LYS A 24 -24.54 -4.47 -3.95
CA LYS A 24 -23.38 -4.35 -4.85
C LYS A 24 -22.57 -5.63 -4.92
N ILE A 25 -22.48 -6.38 -3.82
CA ILE A 25 -21.85 -7.70 -3.79
C ILE A 25 -22.69 -8.71 -4.57
N ILE A 26 -24.01 -8.71 -4.41
CA ILE A 26 -24.90 -9.57 -5.19
C ILE A 26 -24.78 -9.25 -6.68
N GLN A 27 -24.85 -7.96 -7.05
CA GLN A 27 -24.70 -7.52 -8.45
C GLN A 27 -23.35 -7.98 -9.03
N LEU A 28 -22.25 -7.82 -8.28
CA LEU A 28 -20.93 -8.26 -8.69
C LEU A 28 -20.87 -9.79 -8.85
N GLN A 29 -21.41 -10.55 -7.89
CA GLN A 29 -21.38 -12.00 -7.87
C GLN A 29 -22.16 -12.63 -9.02
N SER A 30 -23.18 -11.93 -9.54
CA SER A 30 -23.94 -12.33 -10.72
C SER A 30 -23.27 -12.04 -12.06
N ASP A 31 -22.14 -11.31 -12.07
CA ASP A 31 -21.42 -10.94 -13.28
C ASP A 31 -20.29 -11.94 -13.61
N ASP A 32 -20.58 -12.83 -14.56
CA ASP A 32 -19.62 -13.85 -15.00
C ASP A 32 -18.40 -13.26 -15.71
N GLU A 33 -18.52 -12.10 -16.38
CA GLU A 33 -17.38 -11.46 -17.03
C GLU A 33 -16.43 -10.90 -15.97
N LEU A 34 -16.95 -10.18 -14.97
CA LEU A 34 -16.15 -9.69 -13.86
C LEU A 34 -15.55 -10.84 -13.06
N LYS A 35 -16.27 -11.94 -12.87
CA LYS A 35 -15.73 -13.15 -12.23
C LYS A 35 -14.56 -13.74 -13.03
N ALA A 36 -14.67 -13.78 -14.36
CA ALA A 36 -13.57 -14.20 -15.22
C ALA A 36 -12.37 -13.24 -15.11
N LYS A 37 -12.59 -11.92 -15.05
CA LYS A 37 -11.49 -10.96 -14.83
C LYS A 37 -10.84 -11.15 -13.45
N TYR A 38 -11.63 -11.35 -12.39
CA TYR A 38 -11.13 -11.59 -11.04
C TYR A 38 -10.20 -12.81 -10.97
N ASN A 39 -10.55 -13.90 -11.66
CA ASN A 39 -9.74 -15.12 -11.67
C ASN A 39 -8.44 -15.00 -12.50
N ASN A 40 -8.39 -14.06 -13.46
CA ASN A 40 -7.27 -13.94 -14.41
C ASN A 40 -6.29 -12.80 -14.10
N PHE A 41 -6.65 -11.88 -13.19
CA PHE A 41 -5.84 -10.70 -12.89
C PHE A 41 -5.53 -10.57 -11.40
N PRO A 42 -4.38 -9.99 -11.01
CA PRO A 42 -4.09 -9.69 -9.60
C PRO A 42 -5.19 -8.81 -8.98
N LEU A 43 -5.52 -9.06 -7.71
CA LEU A 43 -6.64 -8.43 -7.01
C LEU A 43 -6.67 -6.88 -7.13
N LEU A 44 -5.51 -6.24 -6.98
CA LEU A 44 -5.41 -4.79 -7.12
C LEU A 44 -5.65 -4.31 -8.56
N GLU A 45 -5.14 -5.03 -9.55
CA GLU A 45 -5.39 -4.72 -10.96
C GLU A 45 -6.87 -4.92 -11.31
N PHE A 46 -7.50 -5.95 -10.73
CA PHE A 46 -8.93 -6.19 -10.88
C PHE A 46 -9.78 -4.98 -10.44
N TYR A 47 -9.61 -4.53 -9.19
CA TYR A 47 -10.35 -3.37 -8.67
C TYR A 47 -10.02 -2.07 -9.41
N LYS A 48 -8.78 -1.91 -9.88
CA LYS A 48 -8.36 -0.69 -10.58
C LYS A 48 -8.94 -0.60 -12.00
N ARG A 49 -8.91 -1.71 -12.76
CA ARG A 49 -9.25 -1.74 -14.19
C ARG A 49 -10.69 -2.14 -14.49
N TYR A 50 -11.25 -3.11 -13.77
CA TYR A 50 -12.51 -3.75 -14.19
C TYR A 50 -13.71 -3.34 -13.34
N ILE A 51 -13.50 -2.95 -12.08
CA ILE A 51 -14.59 -2.44 -11.25
C ILE A 51 -14.85 -0.97 -11.60
N SER A 52 -15.91 -0.69 -12.35
CA SER A 52 -16.29 0.67 -12.72
C SER A 52 -16.62 1.53 -11.49
N ASN A 53 -16.13 2.77 -11.47
CA ASN A 53 -16.48 3.73 -10.41
C ASN A 53 -17.94 4.17 -10.50
N ASP A 54 -18.56 4.10 -11.68
CA ASP A 54 -19.96 4.52 -11.87
C ASP A 54 -20.94 3.45 -11.38
N GLU A 55 -20.62 2.17 -11.58
CA GLU A 55 -21.48 1.05 -11.19
C GLU A 55 -21.26 0.61 -9.74
N PHE A 56 -19.99 0.62 -9.29
CA PHE A 56 -19.56 0.09 -8.01
C PHE A 56 -18.75 1.10 -7.18
N PRO A 57 -19.20 2.37 -7.00
CA PRO A 57 -18.40 3.41 -6.35
C PRO A 57 -17.99 3.06 -4.91
N VAL A 58 -18.94 2.51 -4.13
CA VAL A 58 -18.73 2.16 -2.71
C VAL A 58 -17.79 0.97 -2.59
N LEU A 59 -18.01 -0.09 -3.38
CA LEU A 59 -17.16 -1.26 -3.40
C LEU A 59 -15.73 -0.93 -3.86
N ARG A 60 -15.59 -0.15 -4.94
CA ARG A 60 -14.27 0.29 -5.45
C ARG A 60 -13.52 1.08 -4.37
N ARG A 61 -14.19 2.02 -3.71
CA ARG A 61 -13.60 2.80 -2.61
C ARG A 61 -13.19 1.91 -1.45
N HIS A 62 -14.05 0.98 -1.04
CA HIS A 62 -13.76 0.02 0.02
C HIS A 62 -12.54 -0.83 -0.32
N ALA A 63 -12.50 -1.39 -1.53
CA ALA A 63 -11.39 -2.22 -1.98
C ALA A 63 -10.06 -1.45 -2.04
N LEU A 64 -10.06 -0.24 -2.60
CA LEU A 64 -8.85 0.60 -2.66
C LEU A 64 -8.38 1.04 -1.27
N LYS A 65 -9.29 1.25 -0.33
CA LYS A 65 -8.95 1.51 1.08
C LYS A 65 -8.22 0.31 1.70
N TYR A 66 -8.71 -0.92 1.49
CA TYR A 66 -8.03 -2.09 2.02
C TYR A 66 -6.69 -2.38 1.32
N ALA A 67 -6.64 -2.18 0.00
CA ALA A 67 -5.39 -2.30 -0.75
C ALA A 67 -4.30 -1.34 -0.25
N SER A 68 -4.66 -0.11 0.17
CA SER A 68 -3.70 0.85 0.69
C SER A 68 -3.16 0.44 2.07
N VAL A 69 -3.99 -0.16 2.93
CA VAL A 69 -3.57 -0.65 4.26
C VAL A 69 -2.43 -1.67 4.12
N PHE A 70 -2.56 -2.65 3.24
CA PHE A 70 -1.52 -3.68 3.07
C PHE A 70 -0.17 -3.10 2.65
N ARG A 71 -0.17 -2.15 1.72
CA ARG A 71 1.06 -1.47 1.31
C ARG A 71 1.66 -0.70 2.48
N THR A 72 0.83 -0.01 3.27
CA THR A 72 1.32 0.75 4.43
C THR A 72 1.91 -0.16 5.51
N THR A 73 1.29 -1.30 5.83
CA THR A 73 1.82 -2.24 6.84
C THR A 73 3.20 -2.74 6.43
N TYR A 74 3.35 -3.23 5.20
CA TYR A 74 4.65 -3.68 4.70
C TYR A 74 5.68 -2.55 4.69
N CYS A 75 5.30 -1.35 4.22
CA CYS A 75 6.20 -0.20 4.23
C CYS A 75 6.62 0.19 5.66
N CYS A 76 5.70 0.16 6.63
CA CYS A 76 5.98 0.42 8.04
C CYS A 76 6.90 -0.64 8.64
N GLU A 77 6.67 -1.93 8.39
CA GLU A 77 7.52 -3.03 8.85
C GLU A 77 8.94 -2.93 8.27
N GLN A 78 9.05 -2.71 6.97
CA GLN A 78 10.33 -2.47 6.30
C GLN A 78 11.03 -1.24 6.87
N PHE A 79 10.28 -0.17 7.14
CA PHE A 79 10.81 1.03 7.77
C PHE A 79 11.34 0.76 9.18
N PHE A 80 10.59 0.08 10.05
CA PHE A 80 11.03 -0.26 11.41
C PHE A 80 12.24 -1.21 11.41
N SER A 81 12.29 -2.15 10.46
CA SER A 81 13.47 -3.01 10.26
C SER A 81 14.71 -2.18 9.90
N LYS A 82 14.59 -1.25 8.94
CA LYS A 82 15.67 -0.33 8.58
C LYS A 82 16.05 0.61 9.73
N LEU A 83 15.08 1.10 10.50
CA LEU A 83 15.31 1.91 11.69
C LEU A 83 16.10 1.14 12.75
N THR A 84 15.83 -0.15 12.92
CA THR A 84 16.56 -1.02 13.86
C THR A 84 18.04 -1.12 13.47
N ILE A 85 18.33 -1.23 12.18
CA ILE A 85 19.70 -1.20 11.64
C ILE A 85 20.33 0.19 11.82
N ALA A 86 19.60 1.27 11.53
CA ALA A 86 20.11 2.64 11.63
C ALA A 86 20.39 3.08 13.08
N LYS A 87 19.52 2.69 14.02
CA LYS A 87 19.62 3.01 15.45
C LYS A 87 20.79 2.28 16.12
N SER A 88 21.11 1.06 15.69
CA SER A 88 22.09 0.21 16.38
C SER A 88 23.55 0.46 15.97
N ARG A 89 23.83 1.00 14.77
CA ARG A 89 25.23 1.11 14.27
C ARG A 89 25.83 2.51 14.28
N LEU A 90 25.06 3.58 14.14
CA LEU A 90 25.62 4.92 13.85
C LEU A 90 24.99 6.09 14.63
N ARG A 91 23.92 5.86 15.42
CA ARG A 91 23.17 6.97 16.02
C ARG A 91 22.47 6.58 17.32
N THR A 92 22.98 7.08 18.45
CA THR A 92 22.36 6.89 19.78
C THR A 92 21.11 7.75 19.99
N ARG A 93 20.88 8.78 19.16
CA ARG A 93 19.74 9.70 19.27
C ARG A 93 18.91 9.74 17.99
N LEU A 94 17.68 9.24 18.08
CA LEU A 94 16.62 9.43 17.09
C LEU A 94 15.80 10.65 17.55
N THR A 95 15.84 11.74 16.80
CA THR A 95 15.05 12.96 17.03
C THR A 95 13.90 12.97 16.02
N ASP A 96 12.79 13.64 16.32
CA ASP A 96 11.63 13.68 15.41
C ASP A 96 12.03 14.17 14.01
N THR A 97 12.87 15.19 13.93
CA THR A 97 13.41 15.70 12.65
C THR A 97 14.19 14.63 11.89
N ASN A 98 15.06 13.88 12.58
CA ASN A 98 15.88 12.89 11.91
C ASN A 98 15.10 11.63 11.52
N LEU A 99 14.05 11.30 12.28
CA LEU A 99 13.10 10.25 11.96
C LEU A 99 12.28 10.60 10.71
N VAL A 100 11.75 11.82 10.63
CA VAL A 100 11.01 12.31 9.45
C VAL A 100 11.89 12.28 8.20
N ASN A 101 13.15 12.71 8.30
CA ASN A 101 14.08 12.66 7.17
C ASN A 101 14.39 11.23 6.75
N GLN A 102 14.58 10.30 7.69
CA GLN A 102 14.77 8.88 7.39
C GLN A 102 13.53 8.27 6.74
N LEU A 103 12.33 8.64 7.19
CA LEU A 103 11.08 8.22 6.58
C LEU A 103 10.99 8.68 5.14
N ARG A 104 11.25 9.97 4.88
CA ARG A 104 11.25 10.53 3.52
C ARG A 104 12.18 9.76 2.59
N VAL A 105 13.42 9.51 3.00
CA VAL A 105 14.42 8.73 2.22
C VAL A 105 14.01 7.27 2.06
N ALA A 106 13.41 6.65 3.08
CA ALA A 106 12.97 5.25 3.01
C ALA A 106 11.75 5.05 2.11
N THR A 107 10.90 6.09 1.97
CA THR A 107 9.68 6.05 1.15
C THR A 107 9.85 6.63 -0.26
N SER A 108 10.96 7.34 -0.54
CA SER A 108 11.19 7.93 -1.85
C SER A 108 11.60 6.88 -2.87
N SER A 109 11.04 6.97 -4.07
CA SER A 109 11.53 6.27 -5.27
C SER A 109 12.78 6.90 -5.86
N GLU A 110 13.05 8.15 -5.49
CA GLU A 110 14.19 8.92 -6.00
C GLU A 110 15.51 8.37 -5.45
N GLY A 111 16.45 8.13 -6.36
CA GLY A 111 17.83 7.80 -5.99
C GLY A 111 18.51 9.00 -5.32
N ALA A 112 19.50 8.72 -4.46
CA ALA A 112 20.36 9.78 -3.98
C ALA A 112 21.21 10.33 -5.14
N ASP A 113 21.27 11.65 -5.30
CA ASP A 113 22.19 12.31 -6.22
C ASP A 113 23.62 12.24 -5.65
N ILE A 114 24.23 11.06 -5.80
CA ILE A 114 25.58 10.78 -5.30
C ILE A 114 26.59 11.78 -5.88
N PRO A 115 26.60 12.09 -7.20
CA PRO A 115 27.53 13.08 -7.75
C PRO A 115 27.47 14.43 -7.04
N ARG A 116 26.26 14.99 -6.85
CA ARG A 116 26.09 16.26 -6.13
C ARG A 116 26.56 16.15 -4.67
N LEU A 117 26.15 15.09 -3.98
CA LEU A 117 26.53 14.85 -2.58
C LEU A 117 28.04 14.65 -2.40
N THR A 118 28.73 14.08 -3.40
CA THR A 118 30.19 13.94 -3.39
C THR A 118 30.90 15.24 -3.74
N GLY A 119 30.31 16.09 -4.59
CA GLY A 119 30.88 17.39 -4.95
C GLY A 119 30.81 18.44 -3.83
N GLU A 120 29.76 18.37 -2.99
CA GLU A 120 29.59 19.28 -1.84
C GLU A 120 30.42 18.87 -0.61
N LYS A 121 30.96 17.65 -0.58
CA LYS A 121 31.81 17.22 0.53
C LYS A 121 33.23 17.74 0.32
N GLN A 122 33.62 18.72 1.12
CA GLN A 122 35.03 19.02 1.37
C GLN A 122 35.65 17.77 2.02
N PHE A 123 36.46 17.03 1.26
CA PHE A 123 37.28 15.96 1.82
C PHE A 123 38.19 16.59 2.88
N GLN A 124 38.00 16.20 4.14
CA GLN A 124 39.05 16.39 5.14
C GLN A 124 40.18 15.42 4.75
N ALA A 125 41.15 15.95 4.01
CA ALA A 125 42.41 15.27 3.82
C ALA A 125 43.08 15.18 5.20
N TYR A 126 43.01 14.00 5.82
CA TYR A 126 43.92 13.64 6.88
C TYR A 126 45.32 13.53 6.24
N LEU A 127 46.18 14.51 6.54
CA LEU A 127 47.63 14.33 6.55
C LEU A 127 48.02 13.34 7.65
#